data_AF-A0A355DDN5-F1
#
_entry.id   AF-A0A355DDN5-F1
#
_cell.length_a   1.000
_cell.length_b   1.000
_cell.length_c   1.000
_cell.angle_alpha   90.00
_cell.angle_beta   90.00
_cell.angle_gamma   90.00
#
_symmetry.space_group_name_H-M   'P 1'
#
loop_
_entity.id
_entity.type
_entity.pdbx_description
1 polymer ?
#
loop_
_entity_poly.entity_id
_entity_poly.type
_entity_poly.pdbx_seq_one_letter_code
_entity_poly.pdbx_strand_id
1 'polypeptide(L)'
;PGRGERPLHDFPPGLYRREIAAWELARHLGWGLIPPTVLRDGPLGEGSVQLYVPCDYDEHYFTILEDPAHADDLRRLALFDLLVNNTDRKAGHVLAGHDGGLWAIDNSLCFHHQFKVRTVIWDFGGQPIPARHLADLARLVEDGLPA
;
A
#
# COMPACT_ATOMS: atom_id res chain seq x y z
N PRO A 1 -14.59 4.71 7.86
CA PRO A 1 -15.75 5.54 7.43
C PRO A 1 -15.47 7.01 7.75
N GLY A 2 -16.11 7.94 7.05
CA GLY A 2 -15.96 9.37 7.29
C GLY A 2 -16.60 9.81 8.61
N ARG A 3 -17.79 9.27 8.96
CA ARG A 3 -18.37 9.52 10.29
C ARG A 3 -17.64 8.68 11.33
N GLY A 4 -17.20 9.35 12.40
CA GLY A 4 -16.44 8.70 13.47
C GLY A 4 -14.95 8.52 13.16
N GLU A 5 -14.46 9.09 12.04
CA GLU A 5 -13.03 9.23 11.81
C GLU A 5 -12.38 9.97 12.99
N ARG A 6 -11.29 9.40 13.52
CA ARG A 6 -10.49 10.08 14.54
C ARG A 6 -9.56 11.06 13.84
N PRO A 7 -9.66 12.37 14.11
CA PRO A 7 -8.78 13.36 13.49
C PRO A 7 -7.32 13.09 13.86
N LEU A 8 -6.44 13.20 12.87
CA LEU A 8 -5.00 13.24 13.08
C LEU A 8 -4.54 14.68 12.85
N HIS A 9 -3.68 15.18 13.73
CA HIS A 9 -3.30 16.60 13.70
C HIS A 9 -2.58 17.00 12.40
N ASP A 10 -1.94 16.05 11.74
CA ASP A 10 -1.10 16.26 10.56
C ASP A 10 -1.66 15.65 9.28
N PHE A 11 -2.89 15.10 9.29
CA PHE A 11 -3.56 14.64 8.08
C PHE A 11 -4.90 15.36 7.87
N PRO A 12 -5.20 15.79 6.63
CA PRO A 12 -6.56 16.18 6.27
C PRO A 12 -7.57 15.07 6.54
N PRO A 13 -8.83 15.41 6.86
CA PRO A 13 -9.87 14.42 7.08
C PRO A 13 -10.18 13.60 5.82
N GLY A 14 -10.88 12.49 5.98
CA GLY A 14 -11.24 11.58 4.89
C GLY A 14 -10.15 10.57 4.57
N LEU A 15 -9.49 10.03 5.61
CA LEU A 15 -8.42 9.03 5.54
C LEU A 15 -8.82 7.80 4.73
N TYR A 16 -10.10 7.41 4.76
CA TYR A 16 -10.62 6.29 3.96
C TYR A 16 -10.40 6.46 2.45
N ARG A 17 -10.33 7.70 1.95
CA ARG A 17 -10.06 7.99 0.53
C ARG A 17 -8.64 7.59 0.14
N ARG A 18 -7.70 7.64 1.08
CA ARG A 18 -6.29 7.29 0.86
C ARG A 18 -6.09 5.79 0.70
N GLU A 19 -6.88 4.97 1.39
CA GLU A 19 -6.91 3.51 1.15
C GLU A 19 -7.35 3.18 -0.28
N ILE A 20 -8.39 3.87 -0.77
CA ILE A 20 -8.90 3.70 -2.14
C ILE A 20 -7.84 4.15 -3.14
N ALA A 21 -7.25 5.33 -2.93
CA ALA A 21 -6.19 5.86 -3.80
C ALA A 21 -4.95 4.94 -3.83
N ALA A 22 -4.58 4.33 -2.70
CA ALA A 22 -3.48 3.38 -2.65
C ALA A 22 -3.79 2.12 -3.48
N TRP A 23 -5.00 1.57 -3.37
CA TRP A 23 -5.40 0.44 -4.20
C TRP A 23 -5.42 0.79 -5.69
N GLU A 24 -6.04 1.91 -6.08
CA GLU A 24 -6.11 2.32 -7.49
C GLU A 24 -4.71 2.51 -8.08
N LEU A 25 -3.80 3.16 -7.36
CA LEU A 25 -2.41 3.28 -7.81
C LEU A 25 -1.73 1.92 -8.01
N ALA A 26 -1.83 1.02 -7.03
CA ALA A 26 -1.23 -0.31 -7.13
C ALA A 26 -1.84 -1.14 -8.26
N ARG A 27 -3.15 -0.99 -8.50
CA ARG A 27 -3.87 -1.60 -9.62
C ARG A 27 -3.37 -1.07 -10.96
N HIS A 28 -3.19 0.25 -11.11
CA HIS A 28 -2.69 0.85 -12.35
C HIS A 28 -1.24 0.51 -12.64
N LEU A 29 -0.42 0.37 -11.59
CA LEU A 29 0.95 -0.15 -11.72
C LEU A 29 0.97 -1.64 -12.09
N GLY A 30 -0.14 -2.37 -11.93
CA GLY A 30 -0.20 -3.81 -12.13
C GLY A 30 0.56 -4.61 -11.08
N TRP A 31 0.83 -4.01 -9.91
CA TRP A 31 1.69 -4.63 -8.89
C TRP A 31 0.97 -5.60 -7.96
N GLY A 32 -0.36 -5.52 -7.88
CA GLY A 32 -1.18 -6.52 -7.15
C GLY A 32 -0.93 -6.59 -5.63
N LEU A 33 -0.28 -5.58 -5.04
CA LEU A 33 0.14 -5.61 -3.63
C LEU A 33 -0.93 -5.12 -2.65
N ILE A 34 -1.86 -4.27 -3.11
CA ILE A 34 -2.86 -3.65 -2.22
C ILE A 34 -4.20 -4.34 -2.44
N PRO A 35 -4.90 -4.80 -1.39
CA PRO A 35 -6.18 -5.47 -1.57
C PRO A 35 -7.23 -4.55 -2.21
N PRO A 36 -8.12 -5.07 -3.06
CA PRO A 36 -9.22 -4.31 -3.66
C PRO A 36 -9.98 -3.47 -2.64
N THR A 37 -10.02 -2.16 -2.86
CA THR A 37 -10.59 -1.20 -1.91
C THR A 37 -11.50 -0.22 -2.62
N VAL A 38 -12.80 -0.25 -2.30
CA VAL A 38 -13.81 0.56 -2.99
C VAL A 38 -14.53 1.53 -2.06
N LEU A 39 -15.05 2.62 -2.63
CA LEU A 39 -15.94 3.54 -1.94
C LEU A 39 -17.33 2.93 -1.75
N ARG A 40 -17.87 2.99 -0.54
CA ARG A 40 -19.24 2.58 -0.24
C ARG A 40 -19.88 3.52 0.78
N ASP A 41 -21.17 3.75 0.60
CA ASP A 41 -22.02 4.28 1.67
C ASP A 41 -22.40 3.13 2.62
N GLY A 42 -22.34 3.39 3.92
CA GLY A 42 -22.55 2.39 4.96
C GLY A 42 -23.24 2.98 6.18
N PRO A 43 -23.44 2.18 7.25
CA PRO A 43 -24.17 2.63 8.44
C PRO A 43 -23.58 3.87 9.14
N LEU A 44 -22.28 4.12 8.91
CA LEU A 44 -21.53 5.27 9.41
C LEU A 44 -21.17 6.26 8.29
N GLY A 45 -21.99 6.32 7.24
CA GLY A 45 -21.76 7.14 6.05
C GLY A 45 -20.66 6.56 5.14
N GLU A 46 -20.25 7.39 4.17
CA GLU A 46 -19.24 7.04 3.17
C GLU A 46 -17.92 6.57 3.80
N GLY A 47 -17.34 5.51 3.25
CA GLY A 47 -16.05 4.96 3.67
C GLY A 47 -15.45 4.04 2.61
N SER A 48 -14.27 3.52 2.91
CA SER A 48 -13.65 2.44 2.15
C SER A 48 -14.11 1.08 2.65
N VAL A 49 -14.33 0.16 1.72
CA VAL A 49 -14.52 -1.27 1.99
C VAL A 49 -13.41 -2.01 1.24
N GLN A 50 -12.58 -2.73 2.00
CA GLN A 50 -11.44 -3.47 1.48
C GLN A 50 -11.75 -4.96 1.47
N LEU A 51 -11.31 -5.66 0.43
CA LEU A 51 -11.34 -7.12 0.37
C LEU A 51 -10.55 -7.67 1.54
N TYR A 52 -11.18 -8.55 2.31
CA TYR A 52 -10.49 -9.29 3.35
C TYR A 52 -9.53 -10.29 2.73
N VAL A 53 -8.27 -10.25 3.16
CA VAL A 53 -7.22 -11.19 2.73
C VAL A 53 -7.08 -12.29 3.77
N PRO A 54 -7.42 -13.55 3.45
CA PRO A 54 -7.02 -14.68 4.28
C PRO A 54 -5.49 -14.81 4.24
N CYS A 55 -4.85 -14.75 5.40
CA CYS A 55 -3.41 -14.78 5.54
C CYS A 55 -2.98 -15.63 6.73
N ASP A 56 -1.71 -16.02 6.73
CA ASP A 56 -1.07 -16.55 7.93
C ASP A 56 -0.81 -15.39 8.90
N TYR A 57 -1.34 -15.50 10.13
CA TYR A 57 -1.20 -14.46 11.16
C TYR A 57 0.06 -14.61 12.01
N ASP A 58 0.76 -15.74 11.90
CA ASP A 58 2.05 -15.93 12.52
C ASP A 58 3.18 -15.31 11.66
N GLU A 59 2.88 -15.02 10.38
CA GLU A 59 3.77 -14.35 9.44
C GLU A 59 3.67 -12.81 9.51
N HIS A 60 4.81 -12.14 9.33
CA HIS A 60 4.91 -10.69 9.21
C HIS A 60 6.14 -10.32 8.39
N TYR A 61 6.37 -9.03 8.12
CA TYR A 61 7.52 -8.58 7.31
C TYR A 61 8.85 -9.33 7.57
N PHE A 62 9.29 -9.47 8.82
CA PHE A 62 10.61 -10.06 9.10
C PHE A 62 10.71 -11.57 8.83
N THR A 63 9.61 -12.33 8.91
CA THR A 63 9.60 -13.76 8.56
C THR A 63 9.51 -13.92 7.04
N ILE A 64 8.65 -13.10 6.40
CA ILE A 64 8.50 -13.04 4.95
C ILE A 64 9.82 -12.63 4.25
N LEU A 65 10.60 -11.74 4.86
CA LEU A 65 11.88 -11.27 4.34
C LEU A 65 12.89 -12.42 4.11
N GLU A 66 12.78 -13.49 4.89
CA GLU A 66 13.68 -14.64 4.79
C GLU A 66 13.34 -15.54 3.59
N ASP A 67 12.14 -15.42 3.01
CA ASP A 67 11.72 -16.20 1.84
C ASP A 67 12.11 -15.49 0.51
N PRO A 68 13.03 -16.06 -0.28
CA PRO A 68 13.41 -15.51 -1.57
C PRO A 68 12.25 -15.38 -2.57
N ALA A 69 11.18 -16.16 -2.40
CA ALA A 69 9.99 -16.08 -3.27
C ALA A 69 9.30 -14.71 -3.20
N HIS A 70 9.39 -14.03 -2.05
CA HIS A 70 8.75 -12.73 -1.82
C HIS A 70 9.68 -11.53 -2.03
N ALA A 71 10.96 -11.75 -2.36
CA ALA A 71 11.94 -10.67 -2.45
C ALA A 71 11.58 -9.58 -3.48
N ASP A 72 10.97 -9.96 -4.61
CA ASP A 72 10.53 -8.97 -5.61
C ASP A 72 9.29 -8.20 -5.17
N ASP A 73 8.32 -8.86 -4.54
CA ASP A 73 7.12 -8.23 -3.99
C ASP A 73 7.50 -7.23 -2.90
N LEU A 74 8.40 -7.60 -1.99
CA LEU A 74 8.89 -6.71 -0.94
C LEU A 74 9.63 -5.49 -1.53
N ARG A 75 10.36 -5.67 -2.63
CA ARG A 75 11.00 -4.56 -3.33
C ARG A 75 9.98 -3.64 -4.00
N ARG A 76 8.94 -4.20 -4.63
CA ARG A 76 7.82 -3.42 -5.17
C ARG A 76 7.09 -2.68 -4.05
N LEU A 77 6.91 -3.28 -2.88
CA LEU A 77 6.25 -2.66 -1.74
C LEU A 77 7.10 -1.52 -1.14
N ALA A 78 8.41 -1.70 -1.00
CA ALA A 78 9.31 -0.63 -0.56
C ALA A 78 9.26 0.58 -1.52
N LEU A 79 9.26 0.31 -2.82
CA LEU A 79 9.10 1.36 -3.84
C LEU A 79 7.70 1.99 -3.78
N PHE A 80 6.65 1.20 -3.57
CA PHE A 80 5.29 1.68 -3.41
C PHE A 80 5.18 2.64 -2.22
N ASP A 81 5.72 2.27 -1.05
CA ASP A 81 5.73 3.13 0.15
C ASP A 81 6.44 4.47 -0.11
N LEU A 82 7.52 4.46 -0.91
CA LEU A 82 8.19 5.70 -1.33
C LEU A 82 7.30 6.55 -2.24
N LEU A 83 6.66 5.94 -3.25
CA LEU A 83 5.80 6.63 -4.23
C LEU A 83 4.59 7.26 -3.57
N VAL A 84 3.94 6.54 -2.67
CA VAL A 84 2.76 7.03 -1.96
C VAL A 84 3.11 7.84 -0.73
N ASN A 85 4.39 8.01 -0.40
CA ASN A 85 4.82 8.65 0.84
C ASN A 85 4.11 8.04 2.07
N ASN A 86 4.15 6.70 2.18
CA ASN A 86 3.54 5.97 3.29
C ASN A 86 4.24 6.33 4.59
N THR A 87 3.47 6.78 5.58
CA THR A 87 3.99 7.27 6.85
C THR A 87 3.82 6.28 7.99
N ASP A 88 3.34 5.06 7.77
CA ASP A 88 3.08 4.11 8.86
C ASP A 88 3.14 2.63 8.44
N ARG A 89 4.01 2.24 7.50
CA ARG A 89 4.17 0.81 7.19
C ARG A 89 4.87 0.11 8.35
N LYS A 90 4.16 -0.83 8.99
CA LYS A 90 4.65 -1.70 10.06
C LYS A 90 4.78 -3.14 9.57
N ALA A 91 5.52 -3.96 10.31
CA ALA A 91 5.75 -5.37 9.96
C ALA A 91 4.46 -6.17 9.79
N GLY A 92 3.48 -5.99 10.69
CA GLY A 92 2.18 -6.67 10.60
C GLY A 92 1.23 -6.10 9.54
N HIS A 93 1.61 -5.06 8.80
CA HIS A 93 0.83 -4.59 7.65
C HIS A 93 1.21 -5.32 6.35
N VAL A 94 2.20 -6.21 6.40
CA VAL A 94 2.67 -7.03 5.28
C VAL A 94 2.18 -8.46 5.55
N LEU A 95 1.29 -8.95 4.71
CA LEU A 95 0.60 -10.21 4.89
C LEU A 95 1.10 -11.23 3.87
N ALA A 96 1.36 -12.45 4.32
CA ALA A 96 1.50 -13.63 3.47
C ALA A 96 0.11 -14.20 3.20
N GLY A 97 -0.46 -13.92 2.03
CA GLY A 97 -1.78 -14.39 1.64
C GLY A 97 -1.80 -15.91 1.45
N HIS A 98 -2.92 -16.56 1.79
CA HIS A 98 -3.11 -17.99 1.53
C HIS A 98 -3.14 -18.34 0.03
N ASP A 99 -3.25 -17.32 -0.83
CA ASP A 99 -3.11 -17.44 -2.29
C ASP A 99 -1.64 -17.46 -2.75
N GLY A 100 -0.69 -17.37 -1.82
CA GLY A 100 0.75 -17.29 -2.09
C GLY A 100 1.22 -15.90 -2.49
N GLY A 101 0.33 -14.90 -2.51
CA GLY A 101 0.66 -13.52 -2.82
C GLY A 101 1.05 -12.72 -1.56
N LEU A 102 1.82 -11.65 -1.77
CA LEU A 102 2.09 -10.66 -0.73
C LEU A 102 1.06 -9.53 -0.79
N TRP A 103 0.47 -9.22 0.35
CA TRP A 103 -0.54 -8.15 0.48
C TRP A 103 -0.12 -7.10 1.50
N ALA A 104 -0.42 -5.83 1.22
CA ALA A 104 -0.12 -4.69 2.09
C ALA A 104 -1.40 -3.92 2.46
N ILE A 105 -1.74 -3.98 3.74
CA ILE A 105 -2.91 -3.31 4.34
C ILE A 105 -2.54 -1.99 5.01
N ASP A 106 -3.52 -1.28 5.58
CA ASP A 106 -3.35 -0.04 6.34
C ASP A 106 -2.55 1.04 5.60
N ASN A 107 -3.09 1.50 4.47
CA ASN A 107 -2.49 2.52 3.61
C ASN A 107 -3.15 3.90 3.77
N SER A 108 -4.00 4.09 4.77
CA SER A 108 -4.71 5.35 5.03
C SER A 108 -3.79 6.52 5.38
N LEU A 109 -2.56 6.26 5.82
CA LEU A 109 -1.55 7.27 6.15
C LEU A 109 -0.52 7.47 5.03
N CYS A 110 -0.98 7.42 3.78
CA CYS A 110 -0.23 7.74 2.56
C CYS A 110 -0.61 9.11 1.99
N PHE A 111 0.07 9.56 0.94
CA PHE A 111 -0.14 10.78 0.14
C PHE A 111 -0.10 12.08 0.95
N HIS A 112 0.76 12.13 1.97
CA HIS A 112 1.02 13.36 2.70
C HIS A 112 1.83 14.33 1.80
N HIS A 113 1.53 15.64 1.87
CA HIS A 113 2.15 16.66 1.01
C HIS A 113 3.62 16.94 1.37
N GLN A 114 3.97 16.86 2.66
CA GLN A 114 5.36 16.82 3.12
C GLN A 114 5.89 15.40 3.04
N PHE A 115 7.14 15.24 2.60
CA PHE A 115 7.85 13.97 2.62
C PHE A 115 8.02 13.47 4.07
N LYS A 116 7.48 12.28 4.36
CA LYS A 116 7.37 11.70 5.70
C LYS A 116 7.42 10.16 5.68
N VAL A 117 8.11 9.56 4.70
CA VAL A 117 8.17 8.10 4.55
C VAL A 117 8.62 7.45 5.85
N ARG A 118 7.79 6.55 6.38
CA ARG A 118 8.14 5.66 7.48
C ARG A 118 7.66 4.27 7.11
N THR A 119 8.63 3.41 6.81
CA THR A 119 8.41 2.02 6.48
C THR A 119 9.30 1.12 7.32
N VAL A 120 8.93 -0.15 7.46
CA VAL A 120 9.80 -1.18 8.04
C VAL A 120 10.74 -1.78 6.98
N ILE A 121 10.45 -1.57 5.70
CA ILE A 121 11.09 -2.25 4.56
C ILE A 121 12.33 -1.45 4.07
N TRP A 122 13.28 -1.21 4.97
CA TRP A 122 14.50 -0.43 4.66
C TRP A 122 15.62 -1.25 4.03
N ASP A 123 15.49 -2.58 3.96
CA ASP A 123 16.51 -3.50 3.44
C ASP A 123 16.91 -3.22 1.99
N PHE A 124 16.03 -2.57 1.22
CA PHE A 124 16.29 -2.14 -0.17
C PHE A 124 16.80 -0.69 -0.29
N GLY A 125 16.99 0.01 0.84
CA GLY A 125 17.49 1.38 0.88
C GLY A 125 18.86 1.52 0.21
N GLY A 126 19.00 2.52 -0.66
CA GLY A 126 20.23 2.78 -1.40
C GLY A 126 20.50 1.81 -2.56
N GLN A 127 19.67 0.78 -2.75
CA GLN A 127 19.77 -0.10 -3.91
C GLN A 127 19.17 0.57 -5.16
N PRO A 128 19.71 0.27 -6.37
CA PRO A 128 19.08 0.70 -7.61
C PRO A 128 17.67 0.14 -7.79
N ILE A 129 16.76 0.96 -8.29
CA ILE A 129 15.41 0.50 -8.66
C ILE A 129 15.52 -0.40 -9.91
N PRO A 130 14.95 -1.63 -9.89
CA PRO A 130 14.96 -2.50 -11.06
C PRO A 130 14.30 -1.85 -12.29
N ALA A 131 14.90 -2.04 -13.46
CA ALA A 131 14.43 -1.45 -14.71
C ALA A 131 12.96 -1.78 -15.04
N ARG A 132 12.49 -2.99 -14.69
CA ARG A 132 11.08 -3.37 -14.84
C ARG A 132 10.13 -2.47 -14.04
N HIS A 133 10.47 -2.13 -12.79
CA HIS A 133 9.61 -1.30 -11.95
C HIS A 133 9.65 0.16 -12.41
N LEU A 134 10.81 0.65 -12.88
CA LEU A 134 10.91 1.97 -13.52
C LEU A 134 10.06 2.05 -14.79
N ALA A 135 10.00 0.98 -15.58
CA ALA A 135 9.17 0.93 -16.78
C ALA A 135 7.67 0.97 -16.43
N ASP A 136 7.23 0.32 -15.35
CA ASP A 136 5.84 0.42 -14.87
C ASP A 136 5.48 1.85 -14.46
N LEU A 137 6.39 2.54 -13.77
CA LEU A 137 6.21 3.94 -13.38
C LEU A 137 6.20 4.88 -14.59
N ALA A 138 7.08 4.65 -15.56
CA ALA A 138 7.10 5.41 -16.80
C ALA A 138 5.77 5.28 -17.55
N ARG A 139 5.26 4.04 -17.72
CA ARG A 139 3.94 3.82 -18.33
C ARG A 139 2.84 4.56 -17.60
N LEU A 140 2.81 4.51 -16.26
CA LEU A 140 1.78 5.23 -15.49
C LEU A 140 1.81 6.75 -15.75
N VAL A 141 3.01 7.34 -15.85
CA VAL A 141 3.17 8.77 -16.14
C VAL A 141 2.78 9.11 -17.58
N GLU A 142 3.12 8.23 -18.53
CA GLU A 142 2.83 8.40 -19.96
C GLU A 142 1.35 8.22 -20.29
N ASP A 143 0.73 7.16 -19.77
CA ASP A 143 -0.67 6.81 -20.02
C ASP A 143 -1.63 7.68 -19.17
N GLY A 144 -1.14 8.19 -18.05
CA GLY A 144 -1.94 8.90 -17.06
C GLY A 144 -2.85 7.98 -16.25
N LEU A 145 -3.64 8.59 -15.34
CA LEU A 145 -4.71 7.88 -14.66
C LEU A 145 -5.94 7.85 -15.58
N PRO A 146 -6.68 6.72 -15.66
CA PRO A 146 -7.92 6.70 -16.40
C PRO A 146 -8.91 7.73 -15.86
N ALA A 147 -9.68 8.32 -16.79
CA ALA A 147 -10.66 9.38 -16.53
C ALA A 147 -11.85 8.92 -15.68
#